data_AF-A0A935KU89-F1
#
_entry.id   AF-A0A935KU89-F1
#
_cell.length_a   1.000
_cell.length_b   1.000
_cell.length_c   1.000
_cell.angle_alpha   90.00
_cell.angle_beta   90.00
_cell.angle_gamma   90.00
#
_symmetry.space_group_name_H-M   'P 1'
#
loop_
_entity.id
_entity.type
_entity.pdbx_description
1 polymer ?
#
loop_
_entity_poly.entity_id
_entity_poly.type
_entity_poly.pdbx_seq_one_letter_code
_entity_poly.pdbx_strand_id
1 'polypeptide(L)'
;MEELKQLKRDNMHPKEKEARVMKNSGKRELSYNAQAVVDSKHQIIVAQDVINNENDTESLVPMIKEVVEMTGTEAKLTIADSGYATAEQIHEAERNKYKVLFTLTEKSNISPEGRKDLPYHADNFRYDESKDVMICTENTELQFHEKGKTKNKKHVLRIYKCSHYSDCPVRMLCSKSKTGREVKLNPFHRSVENYKVWHNEPGNEEKLRKRQ
;
A
#
# COMPACT_ATOMS: atom_id res chain seq x y z
N MET A 1 31.83 5.19 8.71
CA MET A 1 31.00 4.41 9.66
C MET A 1 30.18 5.29 10.58
N GLU A 2 30.77 6.32 11.20
CA GLU A 2 30.01 7.23 12.09
C GLU A 2 28.91 8.02 11.35
N GLU A 3 29.23 8.54 10.16
CA GLU A 3 28.26 9.27 9.31
C GLU A 3 27.06 8.38 8.89
N LEU A 4 27.31 7.11 8.56
CA LEU A 4 26.25 6.14 8.23
C LEU A 4 25.33 5.86 9.42
N LYS A 5 25.89 5.76 10.64
CA LYS A 5 25.11 5.57 11.87
C LYS A 5 24.25 6.78 12.19
N GLN A 6 24.80 7.99 12.04
CA GLN A 6 24.05 9.24 12.23
C GLN A 6 22.89 9.36 11.22
N LEU A 7 23.15 9.01 9.96
CA LEU A 7 22.14 9.02 8.88
C LEU A 7 21.18 7.82 8.93
N LYS A 8 21.45 6.83 9.80
CA LYS A 8 20.72 5.54 9.88
C LYS A 8 20.66 4.83 8.51
N ARG A 9 21.80 4.74 7.82
CA ARG A 9 21.93 4.10 6.50
C ARG A 9 22.91 2.94 6.54
N ASP A 10 22.63 1.92 5.76
CA ASP A 10 23.53 0.77 5.59
C ASP A 10 24.56 1.00 4.47
N ASN A 11 24.24 1.88 3.51
CA ASN A 11 25.07 2.14 2.32
C ASN A 11 25.10 3.64 1.99
N MET A 12 26.20 4.11 1.39
CA MET A 12 26.35 5.49 0.92
C MET A 12 27.40 5.55 -0.19
N HIS A 13 27.10 6.25 -1.28
CA HIS A 13 28.10 6.51 -2.31
C HIS A 13 29.15 7.51 -1.77
N PRO A 14 30.46 7.30 -2.01
CA PRO A 14 31.49 8.22 -1.51
C PRO A 14 31.37 9.65 -2.06
N LYS A 15 30.86 9.82 -3.28
CA LYS A 15 30.71 11.13 -3.94
C LYS A 15 29.28 11.64 -3.98
N GLU A 16 28.29 10.74 -3.88
CA GLU A 16 26.88 11.06 -4.04
C GLU A 16 26.11 10.55 -2.82
N LYS A 17 26.36 11.20 -1.68
CA LYS A 17 25.86 10.74 -0.38
C LYS A 17 24.33 10.65 -0.33
N GLU A 18 23.64 11.32 -1.23
CA GLU A 18 22.19 11.33 -1.34
C GLU A 18 21.59 10.15 -2.08
N ALA A 19 22.35 9.48 -2.96
CA ALA A 19 21.90 8.29 -3.67
C ALA A 19 21.48 7.17 -2.70
N ARG A 20 20.47 6.39 -3.09
CA ARG A 20 19.98 5.24 -2.31
C ARG A 20 20.13 3.95 -3.09
N VAL A 21 20.24 2.85 -2.36
CA VAL A 21 20.27 1.52 -2.98
C VAL A 21 18.86 1.15 -3.41
N MET A 22 18.61 1.14 -4.71
CA MET A 22 17.32 0.82 -5.31
C MET A 22 17.42 -0.48 -6.11
N LYS A 23 16.29 -1.17 -6.30
CA LYS A 23 16.24 -2.39 -7.11
C LYS A 23 15.84 -2.03 -8.54
N ASN A 24 16.81 -2.01 -9.45
CA ASN A 24 16.62 -1.72 -10.87
C ASN A 24 16.88 -2.98 -11.69
N SER A 25 15.91 -3.44 -12.48
CA SER A 25 16.06 -4.58 -13.40
C SER A 25 16.73 -5.82 -12.78
N GLY A 26 16.40 -6.12 -11.52
CA GLY A 26 16.94 -7.27 -10.77
C GLY A 26 18.27 -7.01 -10.06
N LYS A 27 18.93 -5.88 -10.29
CA LYS A 27 20.16 -5.45 -9.62
C LYS A 27 19.87 -4.44 -8.51
N ARG A 28 20.78 -4.34 -7.55
CA ARG A 28 20.75 -3.32 -6.50
C ARG A 28 21.83 -2.29 -6.79
N GLU A 29 21.44 -1.07 -7.08
CA GLU A 29 22.33 -0.01 -7.56
C GLU A 29 22.05 1.28 -6.79
N LEU A 30 23.07 2.12 -6.64
CA LEU A 30 22.89 3.46 -6.08
C LEU A 30 22.23 4.33 -7.15
N SER A 31 21.10 4.92 -6.82
CA SER A 31 20.27 5.68 -7.76
C SER A 31 19.49 6.77 -7.04
N TYR A 32 18.88 7.64 -7.84
CA TYR A 32 17.83 8.57 -7.44
C TYR A 32 16.50 8.08 -8.01
N ASN A 33 15.40 8.45 -7.36
CA ASN A 33 14.08 8.07 -7.83
C ASN A 33 13.45 9.27 -8.55
N ALA A 34 13.39 9.20 -9.88
CA ALA A 34 12.75 10.23 -10.71
C ALA A 34 11.25 9.92 -10.88
N GLN A 35 10.43 10.94 -10.73
CA GLN A 35 8.97 10.90 -10.79
C GLN A 35 8.49 11.84 -11.90
N ALA A 36 7.46 11.44 -12.63
CA ALA A 36 6.84 12.28 -13.66
C ALA A 36 5.34 12.05 -13.73
N VAL A 37 4.59 13.11 -14.01
CA VAL A 37 3.15 13.05 -14.30
C VAL A 37 2.91 13.59 -15.69
N VAL A 38 2.12 12.88 -16.46
CA VAL A 38 1.82 13.18 -17.86
C VAL A 38 0.34 13.52 -18.02
N ASP A 39 0.04 14.59 -18.73
CA ASP A 39 -1.33 14.87 -19.16
C ASP A 39 -1.79 13.84 -20.20
N SER A 40 -2.83 13.08 -19.86
CA SER A 40 -3.33 12.00 -20.72
C SER A 40 -3.82 12.46 -22.10
N LYS A 41 -4.23 13.72 -22.27
CA LYS A 41 -4.78 14.21 -23.54
C LYS A 41 -3.70 14.68 -24.50
N HIS A 42 -2.75 15.46 -24.02
CA HIS A 42 -1.73 16.10 -24.85
C HIS A 42 -0.36 15.40 -24.76
N GLN A 43 -0.22 14.40 -23.89
CA GLN A 43 1.00 13.60 -23.73
C GLN A 43 2.23 14.45 -23.36
N ILE A 44 2.00 15.49 -22.57
CA ILE A 44 3.05 16.39 -22.05
C ILE A 44 3.29 16.13 -20.57
N ILE A 45 4.54 16.25 -20.13
CA ILE A 45 4.89 16.20 -18.71
C ILE A 45 4.39 17.49 -18.05
N VAL A 46 3.57 17.36 -17.01
CA VAL A 46 2.97 18.47 -16.27
C VAL A 46 3.52 18.64 -14.86
N ALA A 47 4.22 17.62 -14.34
CA ALA A 47 4.95 17.67 -13.08
C ALA A 47 6.11 16.66 -13.13
N GLN A 48 7.20 16.97 -12.44
CA GLN A 48 8.36 16.08 -12.31
C GLN A 48 9.06 16.35 -10.98
N ASP A 49 9.68 15.33 -10.39
CA ASP A 49 10.53 15.51 -9.21
C ASP A 49 11.60 14.40 -9.15
N VAL A 50 12.69 14.65 -8.41
CA VAL A 50 13.73 13.66 -8.12
C VAL A 50 13.87 13.51 -6.61
N ILE A 51 13.40 12.37 -6.11
CA ILE A 51 13.36 12.08 -4.67
C ILE A 51 14.42 11.06 -4.27
N ASN A 52 14.81 11.13 -3.00
CA ASN A 52 15.78 10.25 -2.36
C ASN A 52 15.12 9.06 -1.65
N ASN A 53 13.90 8.68 -2.04
CA ASN A 53 13.18 7.53 -1.52
C ASN A 53 13.54 6.26 -2.32
N GLU A 54 13.73 5.13 -1.64
CA GLU A 54 14.11 3.85 -2.27
C GLU A 54 13.01 3.21 -3.14
N ASN A 55 11.79 3.74 -3.08
CA ASN A 55 10.62 3.29 -3.82
C ASN A 55 9.56 4.40 -3.88
N ASP A 56 8.47 4.14 -4.61
CA ASP A 56 7.42 5.12 -4.92
C ASP A 56 6.30 5.21 -3.87
N THR A 57 6.41 4.48 -2.76
CA THR A 57 5.27 4.22 -1.87
C THR A 57 4.69 5.44 -1.16
N GLU A 58 5.40 6.57 -1.16
CA GLU A 58 5.03 7.83 -0.53
C GLU A 58 4.93 9.00 -1.53
N SER A 59 5.02 8.73 -2.84
CA SER A 59 5.23 9.78 -3.85
C SER A 59 3.95 10.26 -4.54
N LEU A 60 2.82 9.55 -4.41
CA LEU A 60 1.60 9.83 -5.17
C LEU A 60 1.01 11.21 -4.85
N VAL A 61 0.61 11.43 -3.60
CA VAL A 61 -0.05 12.67 -3.18
C VAL A 61 0.87 13.89 -3.35
N PRO A 62 2.18 13.80 -3.03
CA PRO A 62 3.13 14.86 -3.39
C PRO A 62 3.11 15.21 -4.88
N MET A 63 3.18 14.21 -5.78
CA MET A 63 3.16 14.47 -7.22
C MET A 63 1.83 15.05 -7.71
N ILE A 64 0.69 14.67 -7.12
CA ILE A 64 -0.61 15.30 -7.46
C ILE A 64 -0.62 16.77 -7.05
N LYS A 65 -0.04 17.12 -5.90
CA LYS A 65 0.07 18.52 -5.47
C LYS A 65 0.98 19.33 -6.39
N GLU A 66 2.09 18.75 -6.82
CA GLU A 66 2.99 19.37 -7.80
C GLU A 66 2.25 19.68 -9.11
N VAL A 67 1.39 18.78 -9.60
CA VAL A 67 0.54 19.07 -10.78
C VAL A 67 -0.37 20.28 -10.54
N VAL A 68 -1.00 20.37 -9.37
CA VAL A 68 -1.88 21.50 -9.03
C VAL A 68 -1.08 22.80 -8.94
N GLU A 69 0.12 22.77 -8.38
CA GLU A 69 1.02 23.92 -8.29
C GLU A 69 1.46 24.40 -9.68
N MET A 70 1.87 23.48 -10.55
CA MET A 70 2.39 23.78 -11.89
C MET A 70 1.31 24.18 -12.89
N THR A 71 0.10 23.61 -12.78
CA THR A 71 -0.97 23.80 -13.78
C THR A 71 -2.15 24.63 -13.28
N GLY A 72 -2.22 24.91 -11.98
CA GLY A 72 -3.36 25.56 -11.33
C GLY A 72 -4.64 24.72 -11.33
N THR A 73 -4.59 23.45 -11.76
CA THR A 73 -5.77 22.61 -11.96
C THR A 73 -5.56 21.20 -11.40
N GLU A 74 -6.59 20.66 -10.77
CA GLU A 74 -6.61 19.27 -10.33
C GLU A 74 -7.08 18.33 -11.46
N ALA A 75 -6.42 17.18 -11.61
CA ALA A 75 -6.84 16.16 -12.55
C ALA A 75 -8.20 15.55 -12.15
N LYS A 76 -9.09 15.32 -13.13
CA LYS A 76 -10.37 14.64 -12.89
C LYS A 76 -10.19 13.20 -12.39
N LEU A 77 -9.09 12.57 -12.81
CA LEU A 77 -8.68 11.23 -12.45
C LEU A 77 -7.18 11.11 -12.67
N THR A 78 -6.45 10.67 -11.64
CA THR A 78 -5.04 10.29 -11.75
C THR A 78 -4.97 8.77 -11.89
N ILE A 79 -4.22 8.27 -12.87
CA ILE A 79 -3.92 6.84 -13.00
C ILE A 79 -2.48 6.62 -12.56
N ALA A 80 -2.24 5.69 -11.66
CA ALA A 80 -0.91 5.43 -11.08
C ALA A 80 -0.55 3.95 -11.05
N ASP A 81 0.74 3.65 -10.99
CA ASP A 81 1.25 2.29 -10.86
C ASP A 81 0.94 1.65 -9.51
N SER A 82 0.99 0.31 -9.46
CA SER A 82 0.84 -0.44 -8.20
C SER A 82 1.88 -0.09 -7.14
N GLY A 83 3.05 0.44 -7.53
CA GLY A 83 4.11 0.88 -6.61
C GLY A 83 3.67 2.02 -5.68
N TYR A 84 2.74 2.86 -6.15
CA TYR A 84 2.15 3.97 -5.37
C TYR A 84 0.99 3.52 -4.47
N ALA A 85 0.49 2.31 -4.66
CA ALA A 85 -0.77 1.84 -4.12
C ALA A 85 -0.62 1.34 -2.67
N THR A 86 -0.28 2.25 -1.75
CA THR A 86 -0.20 1.96 -0.32
C THR A 86 -1.44 2.41 0.43
N ALA A 87 -1.72 1.74 1.56
CA ALA A 87 -2.86 2.11 2.41
C ALA A 87 -2.80 3.57 2.88
N GLU A 88 -1.60 4.10 3.11
CA GLU A 88 -1.39 5.50 3.50
C GLU A 88 -1.68 6.45 2.34
N GLN A 89 -1.16 6.18 1.13
CA GLN A 89 -1.44 7.02 -0.04
C GLN A 89 -2.91 6.98 -0.47
N ILE A 90 -3.60 5.84 -0.33
CA ILE A 90 -5.05 5.73 -0.53
C ILE A 90 -5.80 6.61 0.47
N HIS A 91 -5.44 6.52 1.75
CA HIS A 91 -6.06 7.32 2.79
C HIS A 91 -5.84 8.82 2.58
N GLU A 92 -4.61 9.23 2.22
CA GLU A 92 -4.31 10.62 1.91
C GLU A 92 -5.05 11.10 0.66
N ALA A 93 -5.15 10.29 -0.40
CA ALA A 93 -5.94 10.62 -1.58
C ALA A 93 -7.43 10.80 -1.26
N GLU A 94 -8.02 9.87 -0.49
CA GLU A 94 -9.41 9.95 -0.02
C GLU A 94 -9.64 11.24 0.80
N ARG A 95 -8.73 11.55 1.74
CA ARG A 95 -8.79 12.75 2.58
C ARG A 95 -8.73 14.05 1.78
N ASN A 96 -7.92 14.09 0.73
CA ASN A 96 -7.81 15.24 -0.18
C ASN A 96 -8.87 15.22 -1.29
N LYS A 97 -9.74 14.20 -1.34
CA LYS A 97 -10.77 13.98 -2.38
C LYS A 97 -10.19 13.76 -3.80
N TYR A 98 -8.92 13.37 -3.89
CA TYR A 98 -8.29 13.02 -5.16
C TYR A 98 -8.82 11.68 -5.67
N LYS A 99 -9.28 11.67 -6.92
CA LYS A 99 -9.66 10.43 -7.60
C LYS A 99 -8.42 9.79 -8.20
N VAL A 100 -7.96 8.68 -7.60
CA VAL A 100 -6.75 7.97 -8.05
C VAL A 100 -7.06 6.51 -8.37
N LEU A 101 -6.80 6.07 -9.59
CA LEU A 101 -6.97 4.68 -10.02
C LEU A 101 -5.61 3.99 -10.16
N PHE A 102 -5.38 2.95 -9.38
CA PHE A 102 -4.14 2.17 -9.45
C PHE A 102 -4.28 0.98 -10.41
N THR A 103 -3.21 0.69 -11.15
CA THR A 103 -3.08 -0.58 -11.88
C THR A 103 -2.75 -1.70 -10.88
N LEU A 104 -3.77 -2.34 -10.35
CA LEU A 104 -3.62 -3.45 -9.40
C LEU A 104 -3.51 -4.79 -10.11
N THR A 105 -2.81 -5.72 -9.48
CA THR A 105 -2.73 -7.13 -9.89
C THR A 105 -3.28 -7.99 -8.75
N GLU A 106 -3.57 -9.25 -9.04
CA GLU A 106 -3.98 -10.23 -8.01
C GLU A 106 -2.95 -10.37 -6.88
N LYS A 107 -1.68 -10.02 -7.14
CA LYS A 107 -0.58 -10.05 -6.16
C LYS A 107 -0.46 -8.78 -5.33
N SER A 108 -1.22 -7.73 -5.67
CA SER A 108 -1.21 -6.48 -4.93
C SER A 108 -1.85 -6.68 -3.56
N ASN A 109 -1.20 -6.18 -2.49
CA ASN A 109 -1.70 -6.29 -1.11
C ASN A 109 -3.05 -5.56 -0.87
N ILE A 110 -3.51 -4.78 -1.85
CA ILE A 110 -4.80 -4.08 -1.83
C ILE A 110 -5.75 -4.62 -2.91
N SER A 111 -5.49 -5.81 -3.45
CA SER A 111 -6.36 -6.47 -4.43
C SER A 111 -7.81 -6.46 -3.94
N PRO A 112 -8.77 -5.92 -4.73
CA PRO A 112 -10.17 -5.91 -4.37
C PRO A 112 -10.76 -7.31 -4.16
N GLU A 113 -10.22 -8.30 -4.84
CA GLU A 113 -10.70 -9.68 -4.81
C GLU A 113 -10.02 -10.55 -3.75
N GLY A 114 -9.13 -9.96 -2.94
CA GLY A 114 -8.29 -10.70 -2.01
C GLY A 114 -7.31 -11.63 -2.73
N ARG A 115 -6.82 -12.65 -2.02
CA ARG A 115 -5.88 -13.65 -2.54
C ARG A 115 -6.61 -14.97 -2.75
N LYS A 116 -7.17 -15.15 -3.95
CA LYS A 116 -7.89 -16.37 -4.35
C LYS A 116 -7.01 -17.62 -4.32
N ASP A 117 -5.71 -17.46 -4.63
CA ASP A 117 -4.71 -18.52 -4.59
C ASP A 117 -4.35 -18.98 -3.17
N LEU A 118 -4.68 -18.16 -2.15
CA LEU A 118 -4.36 -18.41 -0.75
C LEU A 118 -5.61 -18.18 0.11
N PRO A 119 -6.52 -19.17 0.23
CA PRO A 119 -7.83 -18.98 0.87
C PRO A 119 -7.74 -18.43 2.30
N TYR A 120 -6.73 -18.84 3.08
CA TYR A 120 -6.52 -18.39 4.46
C TYR A 120 -5.54 -17.20 4.60
N HIS A 121 -5.29 -16.47 3.52
CA HIS A 121 -4.51 -15.23 3.57
C HIS A 121 -5.24 -14.17 4.41
N ALA A 122 -4.49 -13.29 5.08
CA ALA A 122 -5.08 -12.27 5.96
C ALA A 122 -6.01 -11.29 5.20
N ASP A 123 -5.75 -11.08 3.91
CA ASP A 123 -6.56 -10.20 3.05
C ASP A 123 -7.98 -10.72 2.81
N ASN A 124 -8.23 -12.01 3.07
CA ASN A 124 -9.56 -12.61 2.97
C ASN A 124 -10.34 -12.54 4.31
N PHE A 125 -9.73 -11.98 5.36
CA PHE A 125 -10.41 -11.76 6.65
C PHE A 125 -11.15 -10.42 6.60
N ARG A 126 -12.32 -10.37 7.24
CA ARG A 126 -13.17 -9.18 7.26
C ARG A 126 -13.19 -8.56 8.64
N TYR A 127 -12.98 -7.26 8.72
CA TYR A 127 -13.14 -6.53 9.97
C TYR A 127 -14.61 -6.11 10.17
N ASP A 128 -15.13 -6.30 11.38
CA ASP A 128 -16.44 -5.80 11.81
C ASP A 128 -16.23 -4.68 12.84
N GLU A 129 -16.44 -3.44 12.41
CA GLU A 129 -16.22 -2.25 13.23
C GLU A 129 -17.25 -2.14 14.38
N SER A 130 -18.46 -2.69 14.22
CA SER A 130 -19.52 -2.58 15.22
C SER A 130 -19.23 -3.42 16.47
N LYS A 131 -18.59 -4.57 16.27
CA LYS A 131 -18.21 -5.51 17.31
C LYS A 131 -16.74 -5.39 17.73
N ASP A 132 -15.94 -4.65 16.97
CA ASP A 132 -14.48 -4.62 17.10
C ASP A 132 -13.86 -6.02 17.06
N VAL A 133 -14.21 -6.80 16.03
CA VAL A 133 -13.69 -8.16 15.80
C VAL A 133 -13.21 -8.35 14.37
N MET A 134 -12.25 -9.25 14.19
CA MET A 134 -11.83 -9.70 12.88
C MET A 134 -12.44 -11.07 12.58
N ILE A 135 -13.11 -11.23 11.45
CA ILE A 135 -13.82 -12.45 11.07
C ILE A 135 -12.98 -13.21 10.05
N CYS A 136 -12.65 -14.47 10.34
CA CYS A 136 -11.89 -15.32 9.41
C CYS A 136 -12.80 -15.92 8.32
N THR A 137 -12.19 -16.63 7.37
CA THR A 137 -12.91 -17.30 6.27
C THR A 137 -13.85 -18.41 6.73
N GLU A 138 -13.62 -18.98 7.92
CA GLU A 138 -14.54 -19.94 8.57
C GLU A 138 -15.64 -19.25 9.39
N ASN A 139 -15.79 -17.94 9.25
CA ASN A 139 -16.74 -17.10 10.00
C ASN A 139 -16.55 -17.11 11.53
N THR A 140 -15.39 -17.52 12.02
CA THR A 140 -15.03 -17.37 13.44
C THR A 140 -14.52 -15.97 13.74
N GLU A 141 -14.97 -15.41 14.86
CA GLU A 141 -14.54 -14.10 15.36
C GLU A 141 -13.17 -14.21 16.08
N LEU A 142 -12.25 -13.33 15.71
CA LEU A 142 -10.96 -13.10 16.35
C LEU A 142 -11.08 -11.81 17.17
N GLN A 143 -10.77 -11.92 18.45
CA GLN A 143 -10.89 -10.82 19.40
C GLN A 143 -9.65 -9.92 19.34
N PHE A 144 -9.83 -8.64 19.70
CA PHE A 144 -8.71 -7.72 19.88
C PHE A 144 -7.75 -8.28 20.94
N HIS A 145 -6.46 -8.35 20.59
CA HIS A 145 -5.41 -8.87 21.46
C HIS A 145 -4.56 -7.75 22.03
N GLU A 146 -3.94 -6.96 21.13
CA GLU A 146 -3.03 -5.90 21.54
C GLU A 146 -2.79 -4.86 20.43
N LYS A 147 -2.10 -3.77 20.79
CA LYS A 147 -1.59 -2.80 19.82
C LYS A 147 -0.16 -3.17 19.42
N GLY A 148 0.09 -3.22 18.12
CA GLY A 148 1.42 -3.36 17.54
C GLY A 148 1.91 -2.08 16.87
N LYS A 149 3.09 -2.15 16.24
CA LYS A 149 3.60 -1.09 15.36
C LYS A 149 3.96 -1.69 14.00
N THR A 150 3.90 -0.87 12.95
CA THR A 150 4.46 -1.23 11.63
C THR A 150 5.97 -1.48 11.72
N LYS A 151 6.54 -2.15 10.72
CA LYS A 151 8.00 -2.45 10.70
C LYS A 151 8.86 -1.19 10.81
N ASN A 152 8.45 -0.11 10.13
CA ASN A 152 9.08 1.21 10.21
C ASN A 152 8.67 2.03 11.44
N LYS A 153 7.83 1.47 12.33
CA LYS A 153 7.30 2.11 13.55
C LYS A 153 6.50 3.40 13.31
N LYS A 154 6.11 3.68 12.06
CA LYS A 154 5.37 4.87 11.65
C LYS A 154 3.94 4.87 12.18
N HIS A 155 3.27 3.71 12.14
CA HIS A 155 1.85 3.59 12.47
C HIS A 155 1.58 2.53 13.54
N VAL A 156 0.57 2.77 14.37
CA VAL A 156 0.06 1.81 15.36
C VAL A 156 -0.91 0.86 14.66
N LEU A 157 -0.69 -0.44 14.83
CA LEU A 157 -1.56 -1.50 14.29
C LEU A 157 -2.43 -2.07 15.41
N ARG A 158 -3.62 -2.54 15.07
CA ARG A 158 -4.44 -3.36 15.97
C ARG A 158 -4.25 -4.82 15.62
N ILE A 159 -4.00 -5.68 16.61
CA ILE A 159 -3.75 -7.11 16.40
C ILE A 159 -4.94 -7.89 16.95
N TYR A 160 -5.52 -8.74 16.11
CA TYR A 160 -6.62 -9.64 16.44
C TYR A 160 -6.12 -11.07 16.44
N LYS A 161 -6.59 -11.89 17.39
CA LYS A 161 -6.08 -13.25 17.59
C LYS A 161 -7.19 -14.28 17.65
N CYS A 162 -6.95 -15.41 16.98
CA CYS A 162 -7.84 -16.57 17.06
C CYS A 162 -7.60 -17.32 18.37
N SER A 163 -8.63 -17.42 19.21
CA SER A 163 -8.65 -18.22 20.44
C SER A 163 -9.04 -19.68 20.18
N HIS A 164 -9.84 -19.95 19.15
CA HIS A 164 -10.38 -21.28 18.82
C HIS A 164 -9.40 -22.13 17.98
N TYR A 165 -8.10 -21.92 18.12
CA TYR A 165 -7.13 -22.51 17.21
C TYR A 165 -6.88 -24.00 17.47
N SER A 166 -7.13 -24.50 18.68
CA SER A 166 -6.90 -25.90 19.09
C SER A 166 -7.76 -26.88 18.28
N ASP A 167 -9.03 -26.52 18.09
CA ASP A 167 -10.06 -27.38 17.52
C ASP A 167 -10.45 -26.96 16.09
N CYS A 168 -9.70 -26.01 15.52
CA CYS A 168 -9.95 -25.48 14.19
C CYS A 168 -9.57 -26.52 13.10
N PRO A 169 -10.51 -26.98 12.26
CA PRO A 169 -10.25 -28.02 11.25
C PRO A 169 -9.23 -27.57 10.20
N VAL A 170 -9.11 -26.27 9.99
CA VAL A 170 -8.22 -25.66 8.98
C VAL A 170 -6.95 -25.06 9.61
N ARG A 171 -6.64 -25.37 10.88
CA ARG A 171 -5.50 -24.81 11.61
C ARG A 171 -4.20 -24.87 10.82
N MET A 172 -3.88 -26.04 10.26
CA MET A 172 -2.64 -26.31 9.54
C MET A 172 -2.52 -25.54 8.22
N LEU A 173 -3.66 -25.20 7.60
CA LEU A 173 -3.72 -24.37 6.39
C LEU A 173 -3.70 -22.87 6.73
N CYS A 174 -4.30 -22.49 7.86
CA CYS A 174 -4.48 -21.10 8.26
C CYS A 174 -3.23 -20.48 8.91
N SER A 175 -2.56 -21.19 9.82
CA SER A 175 -1.40 -20.63 10.53
C SER A 175 -0.44 -21.70 11.04
N LYS A 176 0.87 -21.42 10.87
CA LYS A 176 1.95 -22.21 11.49
C LYS A 176 2.14 -21.89 12.97
N SER A 177 1.48 -20.84 13.50
CA SER A 177 1.63 -20.41 14.89
C SER A 177 1.00 -21.41 15.86
N LYS A 178 1.77 -21.79 16.87
CA LYS A 178 1.31 -22.66 17.96
C LYS A 178 0.24 -22.00 18.82
N THR A 179 0.18 -20.67 18.85
CA THR A 179 -0.75 -19.88 19.70
C THR A 179 -1.91 -19.26 18.92
N GLY A 180 -2.16 -19.74 17.69
CA GLY A 180 -3.26 -19.26 16.84
C GLY A 180 -2.84 -18.21 15.83
N ARG A 181 -3.73 -17.93 14.86
CA ARG A 181 -3.53 -16.91 13.83
C ARG A 181 -3.66 -15.52 14.45
N GLU A 182 -2.71 -14.64 14.12
CA GLU A 182 -2.80 -13.21 14.39
C GLU A 182 -3.02 -12.47 13.07
N VAL A 183 -3.93 -11.49 13.09
CA VAL A 183 -4.25 -10.64 11.95
C VAL A 183 -4.05 -9.19 12.36
N LYS A 184 -3.32 -8.45 11.54
CA LYS A 184 -2.95 -7.06 11.81
C LYS A 184 -3.85 -6.15 10.99
N LEU A 185 -4.60 -5.30 11.68
CA LEU A 185 -5.43 -4.27 11.09
C LEU A 185 -4.63 -2.96 11.03
N ASN A 186 -4.47 -2.43 9.82
CA ASN A 186 -3.86 -1.13 9.58
C ASN A 186 -4.85 0.00 9.93
N PRO A 187 -4.42 1.14 10.51
CA PRO A 187 -5.31 2.27 10.79
C PRO A 187 -6.05 2.80 9.56
N PHE A 188 -5.50 2.61 8.36
CA PHE A 188 -6.10 3.03 7.09
C PHE A 188 -6.98 1.95 6.43
N HIS A 189 -7.32 0.87 7.16
CA HIS A 189 -8.10 -0.25 6.59
C HIS A 189 -9.41 0.21 5.96
N ARG A 190 -10.16 1.10 6.61
CA ARG A 190 -11.43 1.62 6.08
C ARG A 190 -11.25 2.30 4.71
N SER A 191 -10.24 3.14 4.57
CA SER A 191 -9.92 3.80 3.29
C SER A 191 -9.59 2.79 2.20
N VAL A 192 -8.86 1.72 2.55
CA VAL A 192 -8.54 0.63 1.62
C VAL A 192 -9.80 -0.13 1.20
N GLU A 193 -10.70 -0.46 2.12
CA GLU A 193 -11.94 -1.18 1.78
C GLU A 193 -12.87 -0.31 0.91
N ASN A 194 -13.04 0.97 1.24
CA ASN A 194 -13.76 1.93 0.39
C ASN A 194 -13.14 1.98 -1.00
N TYR A 195 -11.80 2.04 -1.06
CA TYR A 195 -11.06 2.08 -2.31
C TYR A 195 -11.30 0.84 -3.17
N LYS A 196 -11.29 -0.36 -2.59
CA LYS A 196 -11.55 -1.62 -3.31
C LYS A 196 -12.93 -1.63 -3.95
N VAL A 197 -13.95 -1.15 -3.22
CA VAL A 197 -15.32 -1.02 -3.75
C VAL A 197 -15.33 -0.05 -4.95
N TRP A 198 -14.73 1.13 -4.79
CA TRP A 198 -14.65 2.12 -5.85
C TRP A 198 -13.84 1.64 -7.06
N HIS A 199 -12.71 0.97 -6.84
CA HIS A 199 -11.85 0.43 -7.90
C HIS A 199 -12.62 -0.55 -8.81
N ASN A 200 -13.47 -1.38 -8.21
CA ASN A 200 -14.34 -2.34 -8.91
C ASN A 200 -15.61 -1.73 -9.54
N GLU A 201 -15.84 -0.42 -9.45
CA GLU A 201 -16.97 0.21 -10.12
C GLU A 201 -16.91 0.02 -11.65
N PRO A 202 -18.06 -0.20 -12.32
CA PRO A 202 -18.12 -0.35 -13.77
C PRO A 202 -17.43 0.81 -14.51
N GLY A 203 -16.60 0.47 -15.48
CA GLY A 203 -15.88 1.42 -16.33
C GLY A 203 -14.49 1.82 -15.83
N ASN A 204 -14.11 1.52 -14.58
CA ASN A 204 -12.73 1.76 -14.12
C ASN A 204 -11.71 0.83 -14.80
N GLU A 205 -12.09 -0.42 -15.08
CA GLU A 205 -11.24 -1.34 -15.84
C GLU A 205 -10.91 -0.80 -17.25
N GLU A 206 -11.89 -0.21 -17.94
CA GLU A 206 -11.68 0.38 -19.26
C GLU A 206 -10.72 1.59 -19.20
N LYS A 207 -10.82 2.41 -18.15
CA LYS A 207 -9.91 3.55 -17.95
C LYS A 207 -8.47 3.09 -17.73
N LEU A 208 -8.26 1.97 -17.02
CA LEU A 208 -6.93 1.39 -16.84
C LEU A 208 -6.34 0.87 -18.16
N ARG A 209 -7.17 0.34 -19.07
CA ARG A 209 -6.71 -0.15 -20.38
C ARG A 209 -6.28 0.98 -21.34
N LYS A 210 -6.86 2.17 -21.21
CA LYS A 210 -6.53 3.37 -22.03
C LYS A 210 -5.18 4.02 -21.68
N ARG A 211 -4.40 3.41 -20.78
CA ARG A 211 -3.06 3.85 -20.39
C ARG A 211 -1.99 3.55 -21.46
N GLN A 212 -2.31 2.70 -22.45
CA GLN A 212 -1.39 2.31 -23.54
C GLN A 212 -1.51 3.21 -24.76
#